data_AF-A0A6V7QMI7-F1
#
_entry.id   AF-A0A6V7QMI7-F1
#
_cell.length_a   1.000
_cell.length_b   1.000
_cell.length_c   1.000
_cell.angle_alpha   90.00
_cell.angle_beta   90.00
_cell.angle_gamma   90.00
#
_symmetry.space_group_name_H-M   'P 1'
#
loop_
_entity.id
_entity.type
_entity.pdbx_description
1 polymer ?
#
loop_
_entity_poly.entity_id
_entity_poly.type
_entity_poly.pdbx_seq_one_letter_code
_entity_poly.pdbx_strand_id
1 'polypeptide(L)'
;MNYATGCIFEYDDAHPQGSGIGFKEEDKPNFTGSFYSKTKAMVEELLKEFDNVCTLRVRMPISSDLSNPRNFITKIARYDKVVNIPNSMTVLDELLPISVEMAKRNCMGIWNFMNPGVISHNEILEMYKSYMDLNFKWVNFTLEEQARVIVAPRSNNEMDASKLKNEFPELLSIKDSLIKYVFEPNRKEQLSKLHEENESLRRSLETKIFWWVVDSVQTYGSYPENCGILSSTKVAKVEDLGCSRFANFWVVYRYVVMAVPVQPST
;
A
#
# COMPACT_ATOMS: atom_id res chain seq x y z
N MET A 1 -20.70 0.78 -21.03
CA MET A 1 -19.28 1.07 -20.71
C MET A 1 -18.39 -0.02 -21.30
N ASN A 2 -17.35 0.38 -22.02
CA ASN A 2 -16.34 -0.48 -22.59
C ASN A 2 -14.98 -0.11 -21.99
N TYR A 3 -14.39 -1.01 -21.19
CA TYR A 3 -13.06 -0.81 -20.63
C TYR A 3 -12.00 -1.23 -21.66
N ALA A 4 -11.30 -0.25 -22.20
CA ALA A 4 -10.30 -0.42 -23.25
C ALA A 4 -8.90 -0.05 -22.73
N THR A 5 -8.02 0.43 -23.61
CA THR A 5 -6.62 0.67 -23.27
C THR A 5 -6.09 1.94 -23.92
N GLY A 6 -5.32 2.72 -23.16
CA GLY A 6 -4.51 3.83 -23.70
C GLY A 6 -3.10 3.39 -24.15
N CYS A 7 -2.77 2.11 -24.07
CA CYS A 7 -1.47 1.57 -24.50
C CYS A 7 -1.37 1.37 -26.03
N ILE A 8 -1.99 2.30 -26.77
CA ILE A 8 -2.01 2.40 -28.23
C ILE A 8 -1.36 3.69 -28.72
N PHE A 9 -0.76 4.46 -27.80
CA PHE A 9 0.04 5.65 -28.08
C PHE A 9 1.47 5.51 -27.57
N GLU A 10 2.41 6.22 -28.18
CA GLU A 10 3.78 6.43 -27.72
C GLU A 10 4.20 7.88 -27.90
N TYR A 11 5.10 8.39 -27.05
CA TYR A 11 5.67 9.74 -27.22
C TYR A 11 6.26 9.91 -28.63
N ASP A 12 5.99 11.06 -29.25
CA ASP A 12 6.44 11.42 -30.59
C ASP A 12 6.88 12.89 -30.65
N ASP A 13 7.16 13.40 -31.84
CA ASP A 13 7.61 14.79 -32.03
C ASP A 13 6.55 15.83 -31.64
N ALA A 14 5.26 15.48 -31.75
CA ALA A 14 4.14 16.35 -31.39
C ALA A 14 3.79 16.26 -29.89
N HIS A 15 4.10 15.11 -29.28
CA HIS A 15 3.91 14.82 -27.86
C HIS A 15 5.24 14.35 -27.24
N PRO A 16 6.26 15.23 -27.12
CA PRO A 16 7.56 14.80 -26.60
C PRO A 16 7.47 14.40 -25.14
N GLN A 17 8.29 13.43 -24.73
CA GLN A 17 8.38 13.01 -23.33
C GLN A 17 8.72 14.20 -22.42
N GLY A 18 7.90 14.43 -21.39
CA GLY A 18 8.11 15.50 -20.40
C GLY A 18 7.65 16.89 -20.87
N SER A 19 6.97 16.99 -22.01
CA SER A 19 6.39 18.26 -22.49
C SER A 19 5.13 18.69 -21.73
N GLY A 20 4.42 17.76 -21.08
CA GLY A 20 3.08 17.99 -20.52
C GLY A 20 1.97 18.02 -21.58
N ILE A 21 2.31 17.73 -22.85
CA ILE A 21 1.35 17.64 -23.95
C ILE A 21 0.93 16.18 -24.09
N GLY A 22 -0.26 15.86 -23.60
CA GLY A 22 -0.83 14.51 -23.65
C GLY A 22 -1.67 14.26 -24.90
N PHE A 23 -1.77 12.99 -25.29
CA PHE A 23 -2.67 12.55 -26.37
C PHE A 23 -4.13 12.71 -25.96
N LYS A 24 -4.95 13.24 -26.86
CA LYS A 24 -6.38 13.48 -26.68
C LYS A 24 -7.24 12.32 -27.18
N GLU A 25 -8.53 12.37 -26.87
CA GLU A 25 -9.51 11.38 -27.32
C GLU A 25 -9.64 11.32 -28.85
N GLU A 26 -9.45 12.46 -29.53
CA GLU A 26 -9.56 12.60 -30.98
C GLU A 26 -8.29 12.13 -31.73
N ASP A 27 -7.17 11.97 -31.02
CA ASP A 27 -5.90 11.62 -31.64
C ASP A 27 -5.91 10.18 -32.17
N LYS A 28 -5.20 9.99 -33.29
CA LYS A 28 -5.06 8.69 -33.92
C LYS A 28 -3.98 7.88 -33.20
N PRO A 29 -4.24 6.60 -32.85
CA PRO A 29 -3.23 5.73 -32.28
C PRO A 29 -1.96 5.67 -33.14
N ASN A 30 -0.82 6.03 -32.55
CA ASN A 30 0.48 6.03 -33.23
C ASN A 30 1.35 4.81 -32.84
N PHE A 31 0.94 4.01 -31.85
CA PHE A 31 1.71 2.84 -31.39
C PHE A 31 1.05 1.52 -31.77
N THR A 32 1.63 0.84 -32.77
CA THR A 32 1.23 -0.51 -33.21
C THR A 32 2.33 -1.55 -33.05
N GLY A 33 3.30 -1.31 -32.17
CA GLY A 33 4.48 -2.17 -31.96
C GLY A 33 4.19 -3.57 -31.41
N SER A 34 2.94 -3.87 -31.05
CA SER A 34 2.52 -5.21 -30.62
C SER A 34 1.18 -5.61 -31.27
N PHE A 35 0.96 -6.92 -31.44
CA PHE A 35 -0.32 -7.45 -31.92
C PHE A 35 -1.50 -7.01 -31.03
N TYR A 36 -1.26 -6.93 -29.72
CA TYR A 36 -2.22 -6.41 -28.75
C TYR A 36 -2.60 -4.96 -29.08
N SER A 37 -1.63 -4.05 -29.18
CA SER A 37 -1.89 -2.62 -29.43
C SER A 37 -2.55 -2.41 -30.79
N LYS A 38 -2.09 -3.12 -31.83
CA LYS A 38 -2.70 -3.06 -33.17
C LYS A 38 -4.18 -3.48 -33.15
N THR A 39 -4.50 -4.59 -32.50
CA THR A 39 -5.88 -5.09 -32.40
C THR A 39 -6.76 -4.14 -31.58
N LYS A 40 -6.24 -3.57 -30.49
CA LYS A 40 -6.99 -2.64 -29.64
C LYS A 40 -7.26 -1.31 -30.34
N ALA A 41 -6.32 -0.80 -31.12
CA ALA A 41 -6.54 0.38 -31.96
C ALA A 41 -7.64 0.13 -33.01
N MET A 42 -7.64 -1.04 -33.66
CA MET A 42 -8.73 -1.42 -34.61
C MET A 42 -10.09 -1.46 -33.93
N VAL A 43 -10.19 -2.07 -32.75
CA VAL A 43 -11.46 -2.15 -32.01
C VAL A 43 -11.93 -0.76 -31.58
N GLU A 44 -11.04 0.11 -31.11
CA GLU A 44 -11.43 1.48 -30.75
C GLU A 44 -12.00 2.25 -31.95
N GLU A 45 -11.38 2.13 -33.13
CA GLU A 45 -11.89 2.76 -34.35
C GLU A 45 -13.26 2.23 -34.75
N LEU A 46 -13.47 0.90 -34.71
CA LEU A 46 -14.76 0.28 -35.00
C LEU A 46 -15.86 0.70 -34.01
N LEU A 47 -15.51 0.93 -32.75
CA LEU A 47 -16.47 1.33 -31.72
C LEU A 47 -16.95 2.79 -31.86
N LYS A 48 -16.28 3.61 -32.69
CA LYS A 48 -16.75 4.98 -32.98
C LYS A 48 -18.07 5.01 -33.75
N GLU A 49 -18.40 3.95 -34.48
CA GLU A 49 -19.67 3.79 -35.21
C GLU A 49 -20.87 3.51 -34.29
N PHE A 50 -20.63 3.31 -32.99
CA PHE A 50 -21.67 3.00 -32.01
C PHE A 50 -21.89 4.18 -31.06
N ASP A 51 -22.91 4.98 -31.32
CA ASP A 51 -23.23 6.17 -30.52
C ASP A 51 -23.52 5.85 -29.05
N ASN A 52 -23.94 4.63 -28.73
CA ASN A 52 -24.27 4.18 -27.37
C ASN A 52 -23.06 3.68 -26.56
N VAL A 53 -21.85 3.68 -27.13
CA VAL A 53 -20.66 3.14 -26.48
C VAL A 53 -19.84 4.24 -25.82
N CYS A 54 -19.50 4.02 -24.55
CA CYS A 54 -18.49 4.79 -23.83
C CYS A 54 -17.21 3.96 -23.68
N THR A 55 -16.15 4.34 -24.39
CA THR A 55 -14.86 3.64 -24.38
C THR A 55 -13.89 4.34 -23.45
N LEU A 56 -13.43 3.62 -22.42
CA LEU A 56 -12.53 4.13 -21.39
C LEU A 56 -11.11 3.62 -21.63
N ARG A 57 -10.17 4.52 -21.95
CA ARG A 57 -8.75 4.17 -22.16
C ARG A 57 -8.04 4.06 -20.82
N VAL A 58 -7.91 2.84 -20.30
CA VAL A 58 -7.15 2.54 -19.06
C VAL A 58 -5.67 2.29 -19.39
N ARG A 59 -4.73 2.69 -18.52
CA ARG A 59 -3.33 2.23 -18.60
C ARG A 59 -2.78 1.89 -17.23
N MET A 60 -1.90 0.89 -17.22
CA MET A 60 -1.14 0.46 -16.04
C MET A 60 -1.98 0.48 -14.75
N PRO A 61 -3.05 -0.33 -14.68
CA PRO A 61 -4.02 -0.24 -13.60
C PRO A 61 -3.37 -0.56 -12.24
N ILE A 62 -3.69 0.28 -11.25
CA ILE A 62 -3.19 0.20 -9.88
C ILE A 62 -4.40 0.09 -8.96
N SER A 63 -4.33 -0.80 -7.97
CA SER A 63 -5.34 -0.93 -6.91
C SER A 63 -4.73 -0.77 -5.53
N SER A 64 -5.58 -0.53 -4.53
CA SER A 64 -5.22 -0.60 -3.11
C SER A 64 -4.71 -1.99 -2.70
N ASP A 65 -5.25 -3.06 -3.29
CA ASP A 65 -4.74 -4.41 -3.07
C ASP A 65 -3.37 -4.63 -3.75
N LEU A 66 -2.29 -4.56 -2.95
CA LEU A 66 -0.91 -4.79 -3.37
C LEU A 66 -0.54 -6.29 -3.40
N SER A 67 -1.41 -7.20 -2.96
CA SER A 67 -1.19 -8.64 -3.08
C SER A 67 -1.45 -9.15 -4.51
N ASN A 68 -2.29 -8.45 -5.26
CA ASN A 68 -2.70 -8.82 -6.59
C ASN A 68 -1.54 -8.74 -7.61
N PRO A 69 -1.16 -9.85 -8.27
CA PRO A 69 -0.04 -9.86 -9.21
C PRO A 69 -0.30 -9.05 -10.49
N ARG A 70 -1.55 -8.65 -10.76
CA ARG A 70 -1.88 -7.79 -11.90
C ARG A 70 -1.61 -6.32 -11.63
N ASN A 71 -1.58 -5.91 -10.37
CA ASN A 71 -1.33 -4.54 -9.94
C ASN A 71 0.06 -4.09 -10.43
N PHE A 72 0.11 -2.91 -11.03
CA PHE A 72 1.34 -2.38 -11.58
C PHE A 72 2.43 -2.17 -10.53
N ILE A 73 2.07 -1.67 -9.33
CA ILE A 73 3.04 -1.47 -8.23
C ILE A 73 3.70 -2.79 -7.84
N THR A 74 2.88 -3.83 -7.64
CA THR A 74 3.35 -5.17 -7.28
C THR A 74 4.28 -5.78 -8.33
N LYS A 75 4.07 -5.47 -9.61
CA LYS A 75 4.96 -5.93 -10.69
C LYS A 75 6.32 -5.24 -10.62
N ILE A 76 6.34 -3.90 -10.58
CA ILE A 76 7.59 -3.15 -10.62
C ILE A 76 8.41 -3.33 -9.34
N ALA A 77 7.75 -3.57 -8.20
CA ALA A 77 8.43 -3.88 -6.94
C ALA A 77 9.11 -5.27 -6.93
N ARG A 78 8.73 -6.17 -7.86
CA ARG A 78 9.29 -7.52 -7.98
C ARG A 78 10.31 -7.67 -9.11
N TYR A 79 10.46 -6.68 -9.98
CA TYR A 79 11.42 -6.74 -11.08
C TYR A 79 12.84 -6.48 -10.58
N ASP A 80 13.80 -7.26 -11.08
CA ASP A 80 15.22 -7.07 -10.76
C ASP A 80 15.72 -5.69 -11.22
N LYS A 81 15.20 -5.23 -12.36
CA LYS A 81 15.52 -3.96 -12.98
C LYS A 81 14.27 -3.28 -13.51
N VAL A 82 14.24 -1.95 -13.43
CA VAL A 82 13.12 -1.13 -13.91
C VAL A 82 13.58 -0.04 -14.87
N VAL A 83 12.68 0.36 -15.77
CA VAL A 83 12.86 1.51 -16.65
C VAL A 83 12.30 2.75 -15.97
N ASN A 84 12.86 3.93 -16.23
CA ASN A 84 12.40 5.16 -15.59
C ASN A 84 11.76 6.13 -16.59
N ILE A 85 10.55 5.80 -17.05
CA ILE A 85 9.82 6.61 -18.04
C ILE A 85 8.49 7.08 -17.43
N PRO A 86 8.17 8.39 -17.47
CA PRO A 86 6.91 8.93 -16.97
C PRO A 86 5.73 8.44 -17.84
N ASN A 87 4.66 8.01 -17.17
CA ASN A 87 3.45 7.53 -17.82
C ASN A 87 2.19 8.03 -17.10
N SER A 88 1.11 8.24 -17.84
CA SER A 88 -0.23 8.30 -17.25
C SER A 88 -0.65 6.91 -16.77
N MET A 89 -1.26 6.83 -15.58
CA MET A 89 -1.71 5.58 -14.97
C MET A 89 -3.13 5.72 -14.39
N THR A 90 -3.81 4.59 -14.19
CA THR A 90 -5.18 4.53 -13.68
C THR A 90 -5.20 3.95 -12.26
N VAL A 91 -5.58 4.75 -11.26
CA VAL A 91 -5.87 4.24 -9.91
C VAL A 91 -7.33 3.77 -9.84
N LEU A 92 -7.51 2.45 -9.84
CA LEU A 92 -8.81 1.81 -9.97
C LEU A 92 -9.78 2.15 -8.83
N ASP A 93 -9.28 2.28 -7.60
CA ASP A 93 -10.08 2.59 -6.41
C ASP A 93 -10.79 3.96 -6.52
N GLU A 94 -10.21 4.91 -7.27
CA GLU A 94 -10.83 6.20 -7.55
C GLU A 94 -11.64 6.17 -8.85
N LEU A 95 -11.09 5.58 -9.90
CA LEU A 95 -11.64 5.66 -11.25
C LEU A 95 -12.82 4.70 -11.47
N LEU A 96 -12.87 3.52 -10.85
CA LEU A 96 -14.01 2.60 -11.02
C LEU A 96 -15.34 3.16 -10.48
N PRO A 97 -15.39 3.85 -9.32
CA PRO A 97 -16.58 4.60 -8.93
C PRO A 97 -16.98 5.65 -9.97
N ILE A 98 -16.02 6.38 -10.54
CA ILE A 98 -16.27 7.38 -11.59
C ILE A 98 -16.89 6.73 -12.84
N SER A 99 -16.43 5.55 -13.27
CA SER A 99 -17.01 4.89 -14.45
C SER A 99 -18.47 4.47 -14.23
N VAL A 100 -18.86 4.16 -12.99
CA VAL A 100 -20.27 3.92 -12.63
C VAL A 100 -21.09 5.21 -12.73
N GLU A 101 -20.55 6.34 -12.28
CA GLU A 101 -21.20 7.64 -12.44
C GLU A 101 -21.30 8.06 -13.91
N MET A 102 -20.27 7.82 -14.73
CA MET A 102 -20.33 8.03 -16.18
C MET A 102 -21.45 7.23 -16.84
N ALA A 103 -21.67 5.98 -16.40
CA ALA A 103 -22.77 5.17 -16.89
C ALA A 103 -24.13 5.78 -16.53
N LYS A 104 -24.29 6.27 -15.28
CA LYS A 104 -25.53 6.95 -14.84
C LYS A 104 -25.79 8.26 -15.61
N ARG A 105 -24.73 8.99 -15.95
CA ARG A 105 -24.79 10.22 -16.76
C ARG A 105 -24.95 9.97 -18.26
N ASN A 106 -25.01 8.72 -18.69
CA ASN A 106 -25.03 8.34 -20.11
C ASN A 106 -23.88 8.98 -20.91
N CYS A 107 -22.68 9.05 -20.31
CA CYS A 107 -21.49 9.46 -21.06
C CYS A 107 -21.27 8.50 -22.24
N MET A 108 -20.84 9.03 -23.39
CA MET A 108 -20.61 8.28 -24.62
C MET A 108 -19.29 8.73 -25.27
N GLY A 109 -18.86 8.03 -26.30
CA GLY A 109 -17.60 8.28 -27.00
C GLY A 109 -16.36 7.81 -26.22
N ILE A 110 -15.20 8.28 -26.66
CA ILE A 110 -13.90 7.89 -26.09
C ILE A 110 -13.57 8.82 -24.92
N TRP A 111 -12.94 8.28 -23.87
CA TRP A 111 -12.45 9.02 -22.72
C TRP A 111 -11.07 8.50 -22.31
N ASN A 112 -10.12 9.42 -22.14
CA ASN A 112 -8.84 9.14 -21.51
C ASN A 112 -9.06 8.88 -20.02
N PHE A 113 -9.00 7.60 -19.62
CA PHE A 113 -9.47 7.16 -18.30
C PHE A 113 -8.31 6.97 -17.31
N MET A 114 -7.59 8.06 -17.12
CA MET A 114 -6.34 8.15 -16.38
C MET A 114 -6.43 9.26 -15.34
N ASN A 115 -5.66 9.13 -14.26
CA ASN A 115 -5.46 10.25 -13.36
C ASN A 115 -4.64 11.36 -14.07
N PRO A 116 -4.96 12.65 -13.86
CA PRO A 116 -4.19 13.75 -14.42
C PRO A 116 -2.71 13.71 -14.02
N GLY A 117 -1.87 14.06 -14.99
CA GLY A 117 -0.41 14.07 -14.86
C GLY A 117 0.23 12.71 -15.13
N VAL A 118 1.53 12.66 -14.88
CA VAL A 118 2.37 11.49 -15.11
C VAL A 118 3.16 11.13 -13.87
N ILE A 119 3.51 9.85 -13.77
CA ILE A 119 4.43 9.36 -12.76
C ILE A 119 5.39 8.35 -13.38
N SER A 120 6.66 8.43 -13.00
CA SER A 120 7.70 7.50 -13.41
C SER A 120 7.77 6.29 -12.47
N HIS A 121 8.47 5.24 -12.91
CA HIS A 121 8.61 4.03 -12.10
C HIS A 121 9.40 4.33 -10.82
N ASN A 122 10.46 5.15 -10.92
CA ASN A 122 11.27 5.50 -9.74
C ASN A 122 10.48 6.31 -8.72
N GLU A 123 9.60 7.22 -9.16
CA GLU A 123 8.74 7.96 -8.24
C GLU A 123 7.80 7.01 -7.48
N ILE A 124 7.19 6.03 -8.16
CA ILE A 124 6.36 5.02 -7.50
C ILE A 124 7.19 4.17 -6.53
N LEU A 125 8.38 3.74 -6.91
CA LEU A 125 9.25 2.92 -6.06
C LEU A 125 9.78 3.70 -4.84
N GLU A 126 10.01 5.01 -4.97
CA GLU A 126 10.36 5.86 -3.84
C GLU A 126 9.17 6.02 -2.88
N MET A 127 7.94 6.16 -3.40
CA MET A 127 6.73 6.12 -2.57
C MET A 127 6.57 4.75 -1.90
N TYR A 128 6.77 3.65 -2.64
CA TYR A 128 6.72 2.31 -2.09
C TYR A 128 7.74 2.13 -0.97
N LYS A 129 8.98 2.57 -1.16
CA LYS A 129 10.00 2.56 -0.12
C LYS A 129 9.60 3.38 1.11
N SER A 130 9.08 4.59 0.89
CA SER A 130 8.73 5.50 1.99
C SER A 130 7.52 5.04 2.81
N TYR A 131 6.55 4.36 2.17
CA TYR A 131 5.29 3.97 2.81
C TYR A 131 5.22 2.50 3.21
N MET A 132 5.88 1.61 2.47
CA MET A 132 5.73 0.16 2.60
C MET A 132 6.97 -0.55 3.16
N ASP A 133 8.18 -0.17 2.71
CA ASP A 133 9.43 -0.79 3.14
C ASP A 133 10.64 0.14 2.97
N LEU A 134 11.11 0.73 4.08
CA LEU A 134 12.24 1.67 4.08
C LEU A 134 13.57 1.04 3.59
N ASN A 135 13.68 -0.28 3.65
CA ASN A 135 14.86 -1.02 3.21
C ASN A 135 14.78 -1.44 1.74
N PHE A 136 13.67 -1.16 1.06
CA PHE A 136 13.48 -1.50 -0.34
C PHE A 136 14.53 -0.82 -1.22
N LYS A 137 15.06 -1.60 -2.17
CA LYS A 137 16.07 -1.17 -3.14
C LYS A 137 15.69 -1.69 -4.52
N TRP A 138 16.02 -0.90 -5.54
CA TRP A 138 15.85 -1.30 -6.94
C TRP A 138 17.04 -0.83 -7.77
N VAL A 139 17.14 -1.37 -8.98
CA VAL A 139 18.17 -1.01 -9.95
C VAL A 139 17.50 -0.58 -11.25
N ASN A 140 18.04 0.43 -11.91
CA ASN A 140 17.56 0.86 -13.23
C ASN A 140 18.29 0.10 -14.34
N PHE A 141 17.61 -0.12 -15.46
CA PHE A 141 18.28 -0.58 -16.68
C PHE A 141 19.27 0.47 -17.19
N THR A 142 20.39 0.01 -17.76
CA THR A 142 21.17 0.84 -18.68
C THR A 142 20.45 0.88 -20.05
N LEU A 143 20.75 1.89 -20.87
CA LEU A 143 20.17 2.03 -22.21
C LEU A 143 20.40 0.77 -23.08
N GLU A 144 21.59 0.19 -22.96
CA GLU A 144 22.00 -1.01 -23.70
C GLU A 144 21.27 -2.28 -23.25
N GLU A 145 20.98 -2.40 -21.95
CA GLU A 145 20.23 -3.52 -21.41
C GLU A 145 18.75 -3.45 -21.77
N GLN A 146 18.18 -2.24 -21.70
CA GLN A 146 16.79 -2.00 -22.06
C GLN A 146 16.50 -2.43 -23.50
N ALA A 147 17.40 -2.13 -24.44
CA ALA A 147 17.25 -2.53 -25.84
C ALA A 147 17.26 -4.06 -26.07
N ARG A 148 17.93 -4.83 -25.20
CA ARG A 148 18.07 -6.30 -25.34
C ARG A 148 16.91 -7.09 -24.73
N VAL A 149 16.29 -6.57 -23.68
CA VAL A 149 15.27 -7.29 -22.89
C VAL A 149 13.85 -7.12 -23.46
N ILE A 150 13.61 -6.09 -24.25
CA ILE A 150 12.30 -5.75 -24.80
C ILE A 150 11.98 -6.69 -25.99
N VAL A 151 11.30 -7.80 -25.71
CA VAL A 151 10.78 -8.74 -26.74
C VAL A 151 9.78 -8.07 -27.69
N ALA A 152 9.02 -7.10 -27.19
CA ALA A 152 8.16 -6.22 -27.98
C ALA A 152 8.15 -4.83 -27.35
N PRO A 153 8.21 -3.74 -28.14
CA PRO A 153 8.16 -2.37 -27.64
C PRO A 153 7.02 -2.18 -26.64
N ARG A 154 7.24 -1.34 -25.63
CA ARG A 154 6.22 -0.97 -24.64
C ARG A 154 5.76 0.46 -24.91
N SER A 155 4.45 0.67 -24.88
CA SER A 155 3.84 1.99 -24.98
C SER A 155 4.23 2.84 -23.78
N ASN A 156 4.83 4.00 -24.05
CA ASN A 156 5.07 5.06 -23.06
C ASN A 156 4.46 6.36 -23.57
N ASN A 157 3.55 6.96 -22.80
CA ASN A 157 2.86 8.18 -23.19
C ASN A 157 2.28 8.93 -21.99
N GLU A 158 1.90 10.18 -22.26
CA GLU A 158 1.04 11.01 -21.44
C GLU A 158 -0.32 11.15 -22.15
N MET A 159 -1.41 11.04 -21.40
CA MET A 159 -2.77 11.17 -21.92
C MET A 159 -3.38 12.45 -21.34
N ASP A 160 -3.99 13.27 -22.20
CA ASP A 160 -4.69 14.48 -21.77
C ASP A 160 -5.93 14.09 -20.96
N ALA A 161 -5.98 14.50 -19.69
CA ALA A 161 -7.08 14.18 -18.79
C ALA A 161 -8.13 15.31 -18.68
N SER A 162 -8.00 16.38 -19.46
CA SER A 162 -8.83 17.59 -19.34
C SER A 162 -10.32 17.28 -19.53
N LYS A 163 -10.66 16.43 -20.50
CA LYS A 163 -12.05 16.01 -20.73
C LYS A 163 -12.66 15.34 -19.51
N LEU A 164 -11.96 14.35 -18.94
CA LEU A 164 -12.40 13.63 -17.74
C LEU A 164 -12.45 14.56 -16.51
N LYS A 165 -11.42 15.39 -16.34
CA LYS A 165 -11.30 16.33 -15.21
C LYS A 165 -12.37 17.43 -15.24
N ASN A 166 -12.80 17.86 -16.41
CA ASN A 166 -13.90 18.82 -16.55
C ASN A 166 -15.25 18.21 -16.11
N GLU A 167 -15.48 16.93 -16.41
CA GLU A 167 -16.70 16.21 -16.01
C GLU A 167 -16.68 15.78 -14.54
N PHE A 168 -15.49 15.51 -13.99
CA PHE A 168 -15.26 15.12 -12.60
C PHE A 168 -14.17 16.00 -11.96
N PRO A 169 -14.50 17.23 -11.53
CA PRO A 169 -13.54 18.18 -10.97
C PRO A 169 -12.82 17.69 -9.70
N GLU A 170 -13.40 16.73 -8.98
CA GLU A 170 -12.83 16.08 -7.79
C GLU A 170 -11.69 15.09 -8.10
N LEU A 171 -11.53 14.69 -9.37
CA LEU A 171 -10.54 13.69 -9.80
C LEU A 171 -9.11 14.11 -9.40
N LEU A 172 -8.44 13.30 -8.58
CA LEU A 172 -7.11 13.63 -8.08
C LEU A 172 -6.01 13.38 -9.13
N SER A 173 -4.91 14.14 -9.01
CA SER A 173 -3.69 13.87 -9.77
C SER A 173 -3.18 12.46 -9.47
N ILE A 174 -2.37 11.88 -10.35
CA ILE A 174 -1.87 10.51 -10.16
C ILE A 174 -1.10 10.35 -8.84
N LYS A 175 -0.30 11.35 -8.43
CA LYS A 175 0.46 11.31 -7.17
C LYS A 175 -0.44 11.37 -5.95
N ASP A 176 -1.41 12.29 -5.94
CA ASP A 176 -2.33 12.47 -4.80
C ASP A 176 -3.26 11.27 -4.66
N SER A 177 -3.75 10.75 -5.79
CA SER A 177 -4.59 9.55 -5.84
C SER A 177 -3.86 8.32 -5.31
N LEU A 178 -2.60 8.12 -5.69
CA LEU A 178 -1.74 7.05 -5.16
C LEU A 178 -1.56 7.17 -3.64
N ILE A 179 -1.28 8.36 -3.12
CA ILE A 179 -1.13 8.56 -1.67
C ILE A 179 -2.43 8.19 -0.96
N LYS A 180 -3.55 8.80 -1.38
CA LYS A 180 -4.85 8.68 -0.70
C LYS A 180 -5.43 7.27 -0.75
N TYR A 181 -5.45 6.65 -1.93
CA TYR A 181 -6.18 5.40 -2.14
C TYR A 181 -5.29 4.17 -2.05
N VAL A 182 -3.98 4.30 -2.22
CA VAL A 182 -3.07 3.14 -2.27
C VAL A 182 -2.12 3.13 -1.07
N PHE A 183 -1.24 4.12 -0.94
CA PHE A 183 -0.15 4.04 0.04
C PHE A 183 -0.58 4.31 1.48
N GLU A 184 -1.40 5.32 1.74
CA GLU A 184 -1.86 5.62 3.11
C GLU A 184 -2.69 4.48 3.74
N PRO A 185 -3.68 3.90 3.05
CA PRO A 185 -4.46 2.79 3.62
C PRO A 185 -3.59 1.57 3.91
N ASN A 186 -2.69 1.21 2.98
CA ASN A 186 -1.79 0.06 3.15
C ASN A 186 -0.80 0.28 4.32
N ARG A 187 -0.27 1.49 4.48
CA ARG A 187 0.61 1.82 5.62
C ARG A 187 -0.14 1.71 6.95
N LYS A 188 -1.38 2.20 7.02
CA LYS A 188 -2.23 2.08 8.21
C LYS A 188 -2.49 0.62 8.56
N GLU A 189 -2.81 -0.21 7.57
CA GLU A 189 -3.04 -1.65 7.74
C GLU A 189 -1.77 -2.39 8.21
N GLN A 190 -0.59 -2.04 7.68
CA GLN A 190 0.67 -2.60 8.17
C GLN A 190 0.94 -2.23 9.63
N LEU A 191 0.72 -0.97 10.01
CA LEU A 191 0.91 -0.50 11.38
C LEU A 191 -0.07 -1.15 12.35
N SER A 192 -1.32 -1.39 11.96
CA SER A 192 -2.30 -2.08 12.80
C SER A 192 -1.91 -3.53 13.03
N LYS A 193 -1.48 -4.26 11.98
CA LYS A 193 -0.99 -5.64 12.10
C LYS A 193 0.23 -5.73 13.04
N LEU A 194 1.20 -4.83 12.89
CA LEU A 194 2.35 -4.77 13.79
C LEU A 194 1.95 -4.47 15.25
N HIS A 195 0.93 -3.64 15.48
CA HIS A 195 0.43 -3.37 16.82
C HIS A 195 -0.19 -4.62 17.44
N GLU A 196 -1.06 -5.32 16.70
CA GLU A 196 -1.71 -6.56 17.14
C GLU A 196 -0.69 -7.68 17.44
N GLU A 197 0.32 -7.84 16.58
CA GLU A 197 1.41 -8.81 16.79
C GLU A 197 2.22 -8.49 18.06
N ASN A 198 2.57 -7.22 18.27
CA ASN A 198 3.30 -6.79 19.47
C ASN A 198 2.47 -6.99 20.74
N GLU A 199 1.17 -6.74 20.69
CA GLU A 199 0.28 -6.96 21.84
C GLU A 199 0.15 -8.46 22.16
N SER A 200 0.03 -9.30 21.12
CA SER A 200 0.01 -10.77 21.27
C SER A 200 1.31 -11.29 21.90
N LEU A 201 2.47 -10.81 21.45
CA LEU A 201 3.77 -11.16 22.02
C LEU A 201 3.90 -10.71 23.48
N ARG A 202 3.44 -9.50 23.82
CA ARG A 202 3.40 -9.00 25.21
C ARG A 202 2.58 -9.91 26.10
N ARG A 203 1.35 -10.24 25.70
CA ARG A 203 0.48 -11.17 26.46
C ARG A 203 1.11 -12.55 26.63
N SER A 204 1.79 -13.06 25.59
CA SER A 204 2.53 -14.33 25.70
C SER A 204 3.70 -14.26 26.68
N LEU A 205 4.46 -13.16 26.68
CA LEU A 205 5.58 -12.95 27.60
C LEU A 205 5.09 -12.81 29.04
N GLU A 206 4.04 -12.03 29.28
CA GLU A 206 3.41 -11.88 30.59
C GLU A 206 2.93 -13.23 31.14
N THR A 207 2.31 -14.05 30.30
CA THR A 207 1.88 -15.41 30.67
C THR A 207 3.08 -16.31 31.02
N LYS A 208 4.15 -16.29 30.21
CA LYS A 208 5.37 -17.08 30.48
C LYS A 208 6.07 -16.64 31.77
N ILE A 209 6.15 -15.34 32.01
CA ILE A 209 6.74 -14.77 33.24
C ILE A 209 5.90 -15.20 34.46
N PHE A 210 4.57 -15.10 34.37
CA PHE A 210 3.68 -15.54 35.45
C PHE A 210 3.93 -17.00 35.83
N TRP A 211 3.94 -17.92 34.86
CA TRP A 211 4.20 -19.34 35.12
C TRP A 211 5.62 -19.59 35.65
N TRP A 212 6.62 -18.90 35.14
CA TRP A 212 7.99 -19.01 35.65
C TRP A 212 8.09 -18.58 37.13
N VAL A 213 7.40 -17.52 37.53
CA VAL A 213 7.33 -17.10 38.94
C VAL A 213 6.62 -18.16 39.79
N VAL A 214 5.50 -18.70 39.33
CA VAL A 214 4.75 -19.75 40.04
C VAL A 214 5.61 -21.01 40.24
N ASP A 215 6.27 -21.49 39.19
CA ASP A 215 7.14 -22.67 39.25
C ASP A 215 8.35 -22.44 40.18
N SER A 216 8.92 -21.24 40.15
CA SER A 216 10.06 -20.88 41.02
C SER A 216 9.66 -20.87 42.50
N VAL A 217 8.48 -20.35 42.84
CA VAL A 217 7.96 -20.37 44.21
C VAL A 217 7.70 -21.81 44.68
N GLN A 218 7.16 -22.68 43.81
CA GLN A 218 6.93 -24.09 44.14
C GLN A 218 8.25 -24.87 44.30
N THR A 219 9.25 -24.61 43.47
CA THR A 219 10.52 -25.35 43.46
C THR A 219 11.42 -24.97 44.64
N TYR A 220 11.41 -23.69 45.05
CA TYR A 220 12.22 -23.19 46.17
C TYR A 220 11.44 -23.04 47.49
N GLY A 221 10.16 -23.43 47.50
CA GLY A 221 9.24 -23.35 48.63
C GLY A 221 9.38 -24.45 49.69
N SER A 222 10.58 -25.00 49.92
CA SER A 222 10.88 -25.73 51.16
C SER A 222 11.56 -24.77 52.13
N TYR A 223 10.75 -23.98 52.84
CA TYR A 223 11.23 -23.24 54.01
C TYR A 223 11.59 -24.22 55.14
N PRO A 224 12.67 -23.98 55.90
CA PRO A 224 12.86 -24.66 57.17
C PRO A 224 11.68 -24.31 58.08
N GLU A 225 11.09 -25.32 58.71
CA GLU A 225 10.07 -25.18 59.75
C GLU A 225 10.57 -24.18 60.81
N ASN A 226 10.07 -22.93 60.77
CA ASN A 226 10.01 -21.92 61.85
C ASN A 226 9.93 -20.44 61.41
N CYS A 227 9.67 -20.11 60.14
CA CYS A 227 9.26 -18.74 59.78
C CYS A 227 7.79 -18.68 59.39
N GLY A 228 6.99 -18.11 60.30
CA GLY A 228 5.55 -17.92 60.13
C GLY A 228 5.21 -17.08 58.91
N ILE A 229 4.19 -17.52 58.18
CA ILE A 229 3.61 -16.79 57.05
C ILE A 229 2.90 -15.55 57.61
N LEU A 230 3.54 -14.39 57.49
CA LEU A 230 2.86 -13.11 57.67
C LEU A 230 2.04 -12.82 56.41
N SER A 231 0.74 -13.14 56.48
CA SER A 231 -0.25 -12.58 55.58
C SER A 231 -0.24 -11.06 55.74
N SER A 232 0.37 -10.30 54.83
CA SER A 232 0.10 -8.88 54.78
C SER A 232 0.25 -8.30 53.38
N THR A 233 -0.86 -7.73 52.92
CA THR A 233 -0.95 -6.69 51.92
C THR A 233 -0.22 -5.44 52.43
N LYS A 234 1.10 -5.34 52.26
CA LYS A 234 1.84 -4.09 52.43
C LYS A 234 2.99 -4.00 51.45
N VAL A 235 2.95 -2.95 50.63
CA VAL A 235 4.10 -2.47 49.85
C VAL A 235 5.20 -2.09 50.86
N ALA A 236 6.25 -2.89 50.95
CA ALA A 236 7.42 -2.55 51.74
C ALA A 236 8.29 -1.56 50.96
N LYS A 237 8.53 -0.38 51.52
CA LYS A 237 9.63 0.51 51.11
C LYS A 237 10.95 -0.15 51.50
N VAL A 238 11.92 -0.07 50.59
CA VAL A 238 13.27 -0.67 50.70
C VAL A 238 14.16 0.15 51.64
N GLU A 239 13.86 0.19 52.93
CA GLU A 239 14.78 0.80 53.91
C GLU A 239 15.08 -0.04 55.17
N ASP A 240 14.38 -1.14 55.47
CA ASP A 240 14.54 -1.83 56.76
C ASP A 240 15.03 -3.30 56.72
N LEU A 241 15.85 -3.69 55.74
CA LEU A 241 16.47 -5.02 55.73
C LEU A 241 18.00 -4.94 55.67
N GLY A 242 18.60 -4.84 56.86
CA GLY A 242 20.02 -5.11 57.09
C GLY A 242 20.31 -6.60 56.92
N CYS A 243 20.47 -7.08 55.68
CA CYS A 243 21.08 -8.38 55.41
C CYS A 243 21.80 -8.38 54.05
N SER A 244 23.13 -8.34 54.10
CA SER A 244 24.06 -8.00 53.03
C SER A 244 24.35 -9.11 52.00
N ARG A 245 23.39 -9.96 51.62
CA ARG A 245 23.67 -11.07 50.68
C ARG A 245 22.72 -11.33 49.51
N PHE A 246 21.68 -10.54 49.29
CA PHE A 246 20.80 -10.71 48.11
C PHE A 246 20.39 -9.37 47.51
N ALA A 247 21.36 -8.63 46.97
CA ALA A 247 21.12 -7.32 46.35
C ALA A 247 20.77 -7.36 44.85
N ASN A 248 20.76 -8.53 44.18
CA ASN A 248 20.83 -8.57 42.71
C ASN A 248 19.59 -9.07 41.95
N PHE A 249 18.40 -9.17 42.55
CA PHE A 249 17.26 -9.77 41.83
C PHE A 249 15.89 -9.14 42.10
N TRP A 250 15.79 -7.81 42.20
CA TRP A 250 14.48 -7.16 42.26
C TRP A 250 14.42 -5.86 41.45
N VAL A 251 14.20 -6.03 40.15
CA VAL A 251 13.52 -5.02 39.32
C VAL A 251 12.33 -5.71 38.68
N VAL A 252 11.26 -5.92 39.45
CA VAL A 252 9.98 -6.39 38.91
C VAL A 252 9.02 -5.22 38.91
N TYR A 253 8.54 -4.90 37.71
CA TYR A 253 7.72 -3.76 37.37
C TYR A 253 6.49 -3.61 38.28
N ARG A 254 6.29 -2.40 38.79
CA ARG A 254 4.99 -1.87 39.25
C ARG A 254 3.98 -2.06 38.11
N TYR A 255 2.93 -2.86 38.31
CA TYR A 255 1.54 -2.60 37.93
C TYR A 255 0.71 -3.85 38.26
N VAL A 256 0.06 -3.86 39.44
CA VAL A 256 -1.08 -4.73 39.71
C VAL A 256 -2.19 -3.83 40.22
N VAL A 257 -3.19 -3.62 39.37
CA VAL A 257 -4.37 -2.78 39.58
C VAL A 257 -5.33 -3.46 40.57
N MET A 258 -5.96 -2.62 41.39
CA MET A 258 -6.89 -2.91 42.48
C MET A 258 -8.07 -3.80 42.09
N ALA A 259 -8.45 -4.71 42.98
CA ALA A 259 -9.83 -5.17 43.15
C ALA A 259 -10.07 -5.49 44.63
N VAL A 260 -10.87 -4.66 45.32
CA VAL A 260 -11.40 -4.93 46.66
C VAL A 260 -12.81 -5.49 46.48
N PRO A 261 -13.14 -6.71 46.95
CA PRO A 261 -14.53 -7.11 47.10
C PRO A 261 -15.04 -6.64 48.47
N VAL A 262 -16.07 -5.80 48.44
CA VAL A 262 -16.96 -5.57 49.59
C VAL A 262 -17.84 -6.81 49.75
N GLN A 263 -17.81 -7.45 50.92
CA GLN A 263 -18.85 -8.39 51.35
C GLN A 263 -19.07 -8.35 52.87
N PRO A 264 -20.26 -8.78 53.33
CA PRO A 264 -21.06 -8.09 54.35
C PRO A 264 -20.84 -8.63 55.77
N SER A 265 -21.11 -7.81 56.78
CA SER A 265 -21.21 -8.26 58.17
C SER A 265 -22.67 -8.35 58.62
N THR A 266 -22.97 -9.53 59.18
CA THR A 266 -24.11 -9.98 60.00
C THR A 266 -24.75 -8.94 60.90
#